data_AF-A0A316PZK2-F1
#
_entry.id   AF-A0A316PZK2-F1
#
_cell.length_a   1.000
_cell.length_b   1.000
_cell.length_c   1.000
_cell.angle_alpha   90.00
_cell.angle_beta   90.00
_cell.angle_gamma   90.00
#
_symmetry.space_group_name_H-M   'P 1'
#
loop_
_entity.id
_entity.type
_entity.pdbx_description
1 polymer ?
#
loop_
_entity_poly.entity_id
_entity_poly.type
_entity_poly.pdbx_seq_one_letter_code
_entity_poly.pdbx_strand_id
1 'polypeptide(L)' 'MNKMTIRVILKSGSEFAIKCDKFTIKQNGFGQATGYNIEGITENKPVYLDFEQVAAIVRLYSDEKEAGGGE' A
#
# COMPACT_ATOMS: atom_id res chain seq x y z
N MET A 1 -13.48 -3.49 -11.14
CA MET A 1 -12.03 -3.24 -11.06
C MET A 1 -11.57 -3.82 -9.74
N ASN A 2 -10.58 -4.72 -9.73
CA ASN A 2 -10.11 -5.30 -8.47
C ASN A 2 -9.42 -4.19 -7.68
N LYS A 3 -9.92 -3.92 -6.47
CA LYS A 3 -9.27 -3.00 -5.54
C LYS A 3 -8.00 -3.65 -5.00
N MET A 4 -7.11 -2.87 -4.43
CA MET A 4 -5.95 -3.38 -3.70
C MET A 4 -5.99 -2.86 -2.28
N THR A 5 -5.67 -3.72 -1.32
CA THR A 5 -5.47 -3.31 0.07
C THR A 5 -3.99 -3.24 0.39
N ILE A 6 -3.55 -2.08 0.86
CA ILE A 6 -2.20 -1.81 1.33
C ILE A 6 -2.22 -1.71 2.84
N ARG A 7 -1.37 -2.48 3.55
CA ARG A 7 -1.14 -2.29 4.98
C ARG A 7 0.12 -1.47 5.19
N VAL A 8 0.00 -0.45 6.03
CA VAL A 8 1.11 0.39 6.49
C VAL A 8 1.41 -0.01 7.93
N ILE A 9 2.65 -0.41 8.18
CA ILE A 9 3.13 -0.82 9.50
C ILE A 9 4.09 0.25 10.00
N LEU A 10 3.78 0.82 11.16
CA LEU A 10 4.61 1.83 11.80
C LEU A 10 5.67 1.19 12.70
N LYS A 11 6.76 1.91 12.97
CA LYS A 11 7.81 1.51 13.91
C LYS A 11 7.29 1.27 15.33
N SER A 12 6.17 1.89 15.70
CA SER A 12 5.47 1.64 16.97
C SER A 12 4.81 0.25 17.06
N GLY A 13 4.73 -0.49 15.95
CA GLY A 13 3.95 -1.71 15.83
C GLY A 13 2.48 -1.49 15.49
N SER A 14 2.00 -0.25 15.49
CA SER A 14 0.65 0.08 15.01
C SER A 14 0.55 -0.09 13.50
N GLU A 15 -0.63 -0.43 13.00
CA GLU A 15 -0.86 -0.59 11.58
C GLU A 15 -2.27 -0.17 11.16
N PHE A 16 -2.40 0.17 9.88
CA PHE A 16 -3.68 0.46 9.25
C PHE A 16 -3.67 0.02 7.80
N ALA A 17 -4.87 -0.22 7.26
CA ALA A 17 -5.07 -0.64 5.89
C ALA A 17 -5.67 0.51 5.06
N ILE A 18 -5.21 0.67 3.82
CA ILE A 18 -5.73 1.59 2.83
C ILE A 18 -6.26 0.76 1.66
N LYS A 19 -7.47 1.05 1.19
CA LYS A 19 -8.04 0.40 -0.01
C LYS A 19 -8.13 1.38 -1.16
N CYS A 20 -7.55 1.03 -2.30
CA CYS A 20 -7.45 1.90 -3.47
C CYS A 20 -7.47 1.13 -4.79
N ASP A 21 -7.51 1.83 -5.92
CA ASP A 21 -7.35 1.21 -7.25
C ASP A 21 -5.89 1.01 -7.62
N LYS A 22 -5.05 1.97 -7.24
CA LYS A 22 -3.62 1.98 -7.60
C LYS A 22 -2.80 2.62 -6.49
N PHE A 23 -1.66 1.99 -6.22
CA PHE A 23 -0.68 2.46 -5.26
C PHE A 23 0.73 2.24 -5.82
N THR A 24 1.54 3.30 -5.88
CA THR A 24 2.94 3.21 -6.32
C THR A 24 3.84 3.87 -5.29
N ILE A 25 5.01 3.27 -5.04
CA ILE A 25 6.05 3.81 -4.17
C ILE A 25 7.14 4.45 -5.02
N LYS A 26 7.61 5.62 -4.59
CA LYS A 26 8.84 6.24 -5.09
C LYS A 26 9.98 5.83 -4.16
N GLN A 27 11.06 5.30 -4.71
CA GLN A 27 12.26 4.91 -3.95
C GLN A 27 13.46 5.75 -4.35
N ASN A 28 14.40 5.97 -3.44
CA ASN A 28 15.72 6.52 -3.76
C ASN A 28 16.67 5.44 -4.30
N GLY A 29 17.91 5.83 -4.63
CA GLY A 29 18.95 4.90 -5.12
C GLY A 29 19.38 3.80 -4.14
N PHE A 30 18.94 3.86 -2.88
CA PHE A 30 19.17 2.85 -1.85
C PHE A 30 17.93 1.97 -1.60
N GLY A 31 16.86 2.12 -2.39
CA GLY A 31 15.62 1.35 -2.24
C GLY A 31 14.71 1.84 -1.12
N GLN A 32 15.04 2.94 -0.43
CA GLN A 32 14.19 3.50 0.62
C GLN A 32 13.00 4.25 0.01
N ALA A 33 11.81 4.05 0.55
CA ALA A 33 10.62 4.78 0.11
C ALA A 33 10.74 6.27 0.50
N THR A 34 10.66 7.16 -0.50
CA THR A 34 10.71 8.62 -0.34
C THR A 34 9.38 9.29 -0.64
N GLY A 35 8.40 8.53 -1.12
CA GLY A 35 7.06 9.02 -1.38
C GLY A 35 6.18 7.95 -2.01
N TYR A 36 4.95 8.34 -2.33
CA TYR A 36 3.96 7.46 -2.93
C TYR A 36 3.00 8.24 -3.81
N ASN A 37 2.31 7.54 -4.70
CA ASN A 37 1.13 8.02 -5.39
C ASN A 37 0.00 7.01 -5.20
N ILE A 38 -1.20 7.51 -4.94
CA ILE A 38 -2.37 6.69 -4.67
C ILE A 38 -3.58 7.26 -5.41
N GLU A 39 -4.33 6.39 -6.07
CA GLU A 39 -5.50 6.75 -6.87
C GLU A 39 -6.69 5.85 -6.52
N GLY A 40 -7.90 6.40 -6.63
CA GLY A 40 -9.13 5.60 -6.48
C GLY A 40 -9.37 5.04 -5.08
N ILE A 41 -8.96 5.80 -4.05
CA ILE A 41 -9.11 5.42 -2.63
C ILE A 41 -10.59 5.23 -2.29
N THR A 42 -10.92 4.10 -1.68
CA THR A 42 -12.26 3.79 -1.19
C THR A 42 -12.34 3.71 0.33
N GLU A 43 -11.23 3.40 1.00
CA GLU A 43 -11.18 3.27 2.47
C GLU A 43 -9.87 3.84 3.01
N ASN A 44 -9.95 4.53 4.15
CA ASN A 44 -8.83 5.08 4.92
C ASN A 44 -7.85 5.93 4.08
N LYS A 45 -8.34 7.03 3.51
CA LYS A 45 -7.51 7.99 2.76
C LYS A 45 -6.46 8.64 3.67
N PRO A 46 -5.15 8.39 3.47
CA PRO A 46 -4.13 9.12 4.20
C PRO A 46 -4.11 10.58 3.72
N VAL A 47 -4.20 11.53 4.66
CA VAL A 47 -3.96 12.96 4.40
C VAL A 47 -2.47 13.28 4.54
N TYR A 48 -1.79 12.59 5.44
CA TYR A 48 -0.36 12.69 5.70
C TYR A 48 0.19 11.32 6.06
N LEU A 49 1.42 11.03 5.63
CA LEU A 49 2.15 9.82 5.99
C LEU A 49 3.62 10.18 6.19
N ASP A 50 4.11 10.04 7.41
CA ASP A 50 5.53 10.19 7.72
C ASP A 50 6.28 8.90 7.42
N PHE A 51 7.05 8.90 6.33
CA PHE A 51 7.86 7.76 5.91
C PHE A 51 8.96 7.41 6.92
N GLU A 52 9.41 8.35 7.76
CA GLU A 52 10.39 8.05 8.79
C GLU A 52 9.80 7.16 9.89
N GLN A 53 8.48 7.17 10.09
CA GLN A 53 7.79 6.30 11.05
C GLN A 53 7.34 4.98 10.44
N VAL A 54 7.37 4.85 9.12
CA VAL A 54 6.95 3.62 8.44
C VAL A 54 8.06 2.57 8.55
N ALA A 55 7.72 1.42 9.12
CA ALA A 55 8.59 0.24 9.14
C ALA A 55 8.44 -0.57 7.86
N ALA A 56 7.21 -0.73 7.36
CA ALA A 56 6.94 -1.46 6.13
C ALA A 56 5.62 -1.01 5.48
N ILE A 57 5.54 -1.17 4.16
CA ILE A 57 4.30 -1.06 3.39
C ILE A 57 4.13 -2.38 2.64
N VAL A 58 3.06 -3.10 2.92
CA VAL A 58 2.80 -4.42 2.35
C VAL A 58 1.50 -4.40 1.55
N ARG A 59 1.52 -5.01 0.37
CA ARG A 59 0.32 -5.23 -0.43
C ARG A 59 -0.29 -6.58 -0.03
N LEU A 60 -1.60 -6.60 0.23
CA LEU A 60 -2.32 -7.84 0.48
C LEU A 60 -2.73 -8.49 -0.84
N TYR A 61 -2.32 -9.74 -1.05
CA TYR A 61 -2.62 -10.52 -2.26
C TYR A 61 -4.11 -10.86 -2.41
N SER A 62 -4.89 -10.84 -1.33
CA SER A 62 -6.25 -11.37 -1.30
C SER A 62 -7.27 -10.60 -2.15
N ASP A 63 -6.99 -9.36 -2.57
CA ASP A 63 -7.87 -8.60 -3.48
C ASP A 63 -7.52 -8.78 -4.97
N GLU A 64 -6.35 -9.37 -5.29
CA GLU A 64 -6.03 -9.80 -6.65
C GLU A 64 -6.74 -11.13 -6.86
N LYS A 65 -7.88 -11.14 -7.60
CA LYS A 65 -8.41 -12.41 -8.12
C LYS A 65 -7.25 -13.19 -8.74
N GLU A 66 -7.11 -14.45 -8.37
CA GLU A 66 -6.27 -15.42 -9.08
C GLU A 66 -6.47 -15.19 -10.57
N ALA A 67 -5.41 -14.74 -11.26
CA ALA A 67 -5.40 -14.70 -12.70
C ALA A 67 -5.41 -16.15 -13.19
N GLY A 68 -6.61 -16.72 -13.32
CA GLY A 68 -6.89 -17.94 -14.06
C GLY A 68 -6.05 -19.16 -13.69
N GLY A 69 -6.35 -19.79 -12.56
CA GLY A 69 -6.25 -21.25 -12.47
C GLY A 69 -7.47 -21.86 -13.15
N GLY A 70 -7.48 -21.87 -14.48
CA GLY A 70 -8.56 -22.39 -15.30
C GLY A 70 -7.99 -23.11 -16.52
N GLU A 71 -8.06 -24.44 -16.45
CA GLU A 71 -7.73 -25.49 -17.45
C GLU A 71 -6.25 -25.71 -17.80
#